data_AF-A0A6A4GTX7-F1
#
_entry.id   AF-A0A6A4GTX7-F1
#
_cell.length_a   1.000
_cell.length_b   1.000
_cell.length_c   1.000
_cell.angle_alpha   90.00
_cell.angle_beta   90.00
_cell.angle_gamma   90.00
#
_symmetry.space_group_name_H-M   'P 1'
#
loop_
_entity.id
_entity.type
_entity.pdbx_description
1 polymer ?
#
loop_
_entity_poly.entity_id
_entity_poly.type
_entity_poly.pdbx_seq_one_letter_code
_entity_poly.pdbx_strand_id
1 'polypeptide(L)'
;MSNTPSAYALPQDYKEQGRLSQQYTWMKALCGSQSPVPDRFSLDGSPKIIDIAAGTCSWILDVANVVKNKPHVDGTQDIGEQRAHLFACDIDMSKCPPRSVMEDLRIKLFSQDVTKPFPAEMEGTFDLVHMTLLVFALTTDGWKAALENCRKLLKPGGLLMLTEVDPIIYSSHKPPPPSEAPEHDPVNAMAGPTWRHKHNSIYTGAALRNGFIVGLTHRLPKMLQAASFSVLEFDRITVPVGKLCHEYRGFRGDSLAEFENISLENTDIMLDGLSRGMLKKNILEAPLGNLISTEEEMKQVLGEIYVGTRDEGSLGIMGVFVARAE
;
A
#
# COMPACT_ATOMS: atom_id res chain seq x y z
N MET A 1 18.50 -15.14 20.14
CA MET A 1 17.64 -14.23 20.95
C MET A 1 17.93 -12.80 20.54
N SER A 2 17.00 -12.20 19.80
CA SER A 2 16.84 -10.75 19.64
C SER A 2 15.41 -10.54 19.19
N ASN A 3 14.48 -10.60 20.15
CA ASN A 3 13.06 -10.38 19.93
C ASN A 3 12.83 -8.86 19.96
N THR A 4 13.21 -8.17 18.89
CA THR A 4 12.80 -6.78 18.69
C THR A 4 11.34 -6.82 18.27
N PRO A 5 10.40 -6.19 19.01
CA PRO A 5 9.00 -6.20 18.61
C PRO A 5 8.88 -5.49 17.26
N SER A 6 8.49 -6.26 16.24
CA SER A 6 8.12 -5.73 14.93
C SER A 6 7.00 -4.70 15.13
N ALA A 7 7.17 -3.49 14.60
CA ALA A 7 6.18 -2.41 14.66
C ALA A 7 4.93 -2.68 13.78
N TYR A 8 4.78 -3.92 13.29
CA TYR A 8 3.74 -4.32 12.36
C TYR A 8 2.38 -4.48 13.05
N ALA A 9 1.43 -3.63 12.67
CA ALA A 9 0.15 -3.47 13.37
C ALA A 9 -1.01 -4.35 12.86
N LEU A 10 -0.77 -5.25 11.88
CA LEU A 10 -1.82 -6.05 11.23
C LEU A 10 -1.80 -7.55 11.61
N PRO A 11 -2.94 -8.25 11.59
CA PRO A 11 -3.04 -9.70 11.87
C PRO A 11 -2.17 -10.57 10.94
N GLN A 12 -1.95 -11.85 11.32
CA GLN A 12 -0.94 -12.73 10.70
C GLN A 12 -1.46 -14.15 10.30
N ASP A 13 -2.77 -14.37 10.11
CA ASP A 13 -3.34 -15.71 9.83
C ASP A 13 -3.59 -16.01 8.33
N TYR A 14 -3.95 -17.25 7.96
CA TYR A 14 -4.27 -17.62 6.55
C TYR A 14 -5.43 -16.81 5.96
N LYS A 15 -6.34 -16.31 6.79
CA LYS A 15 -7.40 -15.40 6.36
C LYS A 15 -6.81 -14.06 5.92
N GLU A 16 -5.79 -13.57 6.64
CA GLU A 16 -5.03 -12.38 6.24
C GLU A 16 -4.38 -12.54 4.86
N GLN A 17 -3.82 -13.70 4.51
CA GLN A 17 -3.22 -13.92 3.18
C GLN A 17 -4.26 -13.81 2.05
N GLY A 18 -5.43 -14.43 2.22
CA GLY A 18 -6.54 -14.34 1.27
C GLY A 18 -7.11 -12.92 1.18
N ARG A 19 -7.18 -12.22 2.31
CA ARG A 19 -7.63 -10.83 2.37
C ARG A 19 -6.66 -9.88 1.64
N LEU A 20 -5.35 -9.98 1.90
CA LEU A 20 -4.32 -9.18 1.25
C LEU A 20 -4.29 -9.38 -0.28
N SER A 21 -4.55 -10.62 -0.74
CA SER A 21 -4.67 -10.90 -2.17
C SER A 21 -5.88 -10.21 -2.80
N GLN A 22 -7.02 -10.16 -2.10
CA GLN A 22 -8.20 -9.43 -2.57
C GLN A 22 -8.01 -7.91 -2.47
N GLN A 23 -7.28 -7.42 -1.47
CA GLN A 23 -6.90 -6.01 -1.35
C GLN A 23 -6.05 -5.57 -2.56
N TYR A 24 -5.12 -6.41 -3.02
CA TYR A 24 -4.38 -6.17 -4.25
C TYR A 24 -5.31 -6.03 -5.47
N THR A 25 -6.24 -6.96 -5.66
CA THR A 25 -7.21 -6.91 -6.77
C THR A 25 -8.06 -5.64 -6.73
N TRP A 26 -8.52 -5.25 -5.54
CA TRP A 26 -9.29 -4.02 -5.35
C TRP A 26 -8.47 -2.77 -5.70
N MET A 27 -7.22 -2.67 -5.23
CA MET A 27 -6.32 -1.56 -5.61
C MET A 27 -6.02 -1.52 -7.10
N LYS A 28 -5.79 -2.67 -7.72
CA LYS A 28 -5.58 -2.77 -9.17
C LYS A 28 -6.80 -2.26 -9.95
N ALA A 29 -8.01 -2.62 -9.51
CA ALA A 29 -9.26 -2.12 -10.09
C ALA A 29 -9.44 -0.60 -9.90
N LEU A 30 -9.03 -0.05 -8.75
CA LEU A 30 -9.02 1.40 -8.51
C LEU A 30 -8.13 2.13 -9.51
N CYS A 31 -6.97 1.57 -9.87
CA CYS A 31 -6.07 2.13 -10.89
C CYS A 31 -6.60 1.95 -12.33
N GLY A 32 -7.60 1.09 -12.55
CA GLY A 32 -8.14 0.76 -13.87
C GLY A 32 -7.10 0.19 -14.85
N SER A 33 -5.97 -0.34 -14.35
CA SER A 33 -4.93 -0.93 -15.19
C SER A 33 -5.08 -2.44 -15.23
N GLN A 34 -5.13 -3.00 -16.45
CA GLN A 34 -5.02 -4.46 -16.63
C GLN A 34 -3.59 -4.96 -16.39
N SER A 35 -2.59 -4.09 -16.61
CA SER A 35 -1.17 -4.39 -16.41
C SER A 35 -0.72 -4.08 -14.98
N PRO A 36 0.09 -4.95 -14.34
CA PRO A 36 0.71 -4.67 -13.05
C PRO A 36 1.89 -3.70 -13.15
N VAL A 37 2.45 -3.47 -14.35
CA VAL A 37 3.55 -2.52 -14.60
C VAL A 37 3.04 -1.28 -15.35
N PRO A 38 3.69 -0.11 -15.20
CA PRO A 38 3.22 1.13 -15.82
C PRO A 38 3.34 1.08 -17.35
N ASP A 39 2.48 1.82 -18.05
CA ASP A 39 2.37 1.79 -19.53
C ASP A 39 3.70 2.14 -20.23
N ARG A 40 4.58 2.90 -19.56
CA ARG A 40 5.92 3.28 -20.06
C ARG A 40 6.99 2.21 -19.88
N PHE A 41 6.69 1.12 -19.17
CA PHE A 41 7.65 0.06 -18.89
C PHE A 41 7.44 -1.13 -19.84
N SER A 42 8.49 -1.51 -20.56
CA SER A 42 8.44 -2.71 -21.39
C SER A 42 8.90 -3.94 -20.59
N LEU A 43 8.10 -5.00 -20.68
CA LEU A 43 8.49 -6.34 -20.23
C LEU A 43 9.37 -7.09 -21.25
N ASP A 44 9.68 -6.49 -22.38
CA ASP A 44 10.54 -7.08 -23.41
C ASP A 44 12.03 -6.87 -23.04
N GLY A 45 12.92 -7.74 -23.53
CA GLY A 45 14.37 -7.59 -23.31
C GLY A 45 14.86 -8.00 -21.91
N SER A 46 14.18 -8.91 -21.24
CA SER A 46 14.58 -9.51 -19.94
C SER A 46 14.85 -8.49 -18.82
N PRO A 47 13.90 -7.59 -18.52
CA PRO A 47 14.13 -6.59 -17.49
C PRO A 47 14.27 -7.21 -16.11
N LYS A 48 15.02 -6.54 -15.23
CA LYS A 48 15.17 -6.92 -13.82
C LYS A 48 14.19 -6.12 -12.97
N ILE A 49 13.30 -6.81 -12.27
CA ILE A 49 12.17 -6.22 -11.53
C ILE A 49 12.24 -6.70 -10.08
N ILE A 50 12.03 -5.79 -9.12
CA ILE A 50 11.93 -6.13 -7.70
C ILE A 50 10.68 -5.55 -7.04
N ASP A 51 10.00 -6.40 -6.28
CA ASP A 51 8.91 -6.04 -5.37
C ASP A 51 9.45 -5.95 -3.94
N ILE A 52 9.43 -4.76 -3.35
CA ILE A 52 9.96 -4.49 -2.02
C ILE A 52 8.81 -4.37 -1.02
N ALA A 53 8.97 -5.00 0.14
CA ALA A 53 7.89 -5.23 1.12
C ALA A 53 6.71 -5.97 0.49
N ALA A 54 7.03 -7.06 -0.20
CA ALA A 54 6.12 -7.78 -1.07
C ALA A 54 4.93 -8.44 -0.34
N GLY A 55 4.99 -8.62 0.98
CA GLY A 55 3.94 -9.26 1.76
C GLY A 55 3.55 -10.64 1.23
N THR A 56 2.34 -10.75 0.66
CA THR A 56 1.83 -11.99 0.04
C THR A 56 2.36 -12.23 -1.38
N CYS A 57 3.26 -11.38 -1.88
CA CYS A 57 3.81 -11.41 -3.23
C CYS A 57 2.75 -11.20 -4.34
N SER A 58 1.58 -10.66 -4.03
CA SER A 58 0.46 -10.58 -4.97
C SER A 58 0.80 -9.79 -6.24
N TRP A 59 1.55 -8.68 -6.12
CA TRP A 59 1.97 -7.88 -7.27
C TRP A 59 2.98 -8.62 -8.15
N ILE A 60 4.08 -9.13 -7.58
CA ILE A 60 5.10 -9.83 -8.38
C ILE A 60 4.58 -11.12 -9.04
N LEU A 61 3.60 -11.79 -8.42
CA LEU A 61 2.92 -12.95 -9.02
C LEU A 61 2.08 -12.55 -10.24
N ASP A 62 1.42 -11.39 -10.19
CA ASP A 62 0.69 -10.83 -11.33
C ASP A 62 1.65 -10.46 -12.47
N VAL A 63 2.80 -9.85 -12.15
CA VAL A 63 3.88 -9.61 -13.14
C VAL A 63 4.34 -10.92 -13.77
N ALA A 64 4.60 -11.95 -12.97
CA ALA A 64 5.01 -13.27 -13.47
C ALA A 64 3.96 -13.89 -14.41
N ASN A 65 2.67 -13.73 -14.11
CA ASN A 65 1.58 -14.20 -14.96
C ASN A 65 1.54 -13.47 -16.31
N VAL A 66 1.72 -12.14 -16.32
CA VAL A 66 1.79 -11.36 -17.57
C VAL A 66 3.00 -11.77 -18.41
N VAL A 67 4.17 -11.93 -17.80
CA VAL A 67 5.39 -12.38 -18.47
C VAL A 67 5.21 -13.79 -19.06
N LYS A 68 4.55 -14.70 -18.35
CA LYS A 68 4.30 -16.07 -18.80
C LYS A 68 3.33 -16.14 -19.98
N ASN A 69 2.33 -15.27 -20.01
CA ASN A 69 1.25 -15.29 -21.01
C ASN A 69 1.51 -14.41 -22.24
N LYS A 70 2.63 -13.67 -22.29
CA LYS A 70 3.00 -12.85 -23.46
C LYS A 70 3.22 -13.74 -24.70
N PRO A 71 2.57 -13.45 -25.84
CA PRO A 71 2.77 -14.20 -27.10
C PRO A 71 4.22 -14.10 -27.58
N HIS A 72 4.77 -15.19 -28.12
CA HIS A 72 6.11 -15.21 -28.68
C HIS A 72 6.17 -14.41 -29.98
N VAL A 73 7.17 -13.52 -30.09
CA VAL A 73 7.34 -12.65 -31.27
C VAL A 73 7.95 -13.42 -32.45
N ASP A 74 8.58 -14.58 -32.23
CA ASP A 74 9.38 -15.29 -33.26
C ASP A 74 9.16 -16.81 -33.37
N GLY A 75 8.18 -17.38 -32.65
CA GLY A 75 7.84 -18.81 -32.75
C GLY A 75 8.93 -19.77 -32.24
N THR A 76 9.99 -19.28 -31.61
CA THR A 76 11.04 -20.12 -31.01
C THR A 76 10.67 -20.49 -29.58
N GLN A 77 10.82 -21.77 -29.23
CA GLN A 77 10.45 -22.30 -27.91
C GLN A 77 11.51 -22.08 -26.82
N ASP A 78 12.66 -21.48 -27.13
CA ASP A 78 13.78 -21.38 -26.20
C ASP A 78 13.77 -20.05 -25.42
N ILE A 79 12.87 -19.99 -24.45
CA ILE A 79 12.50 -18.82 -23.64
C ILE A 79 13.40 -18.61 -22.41
N GLY A 80 14.52 -19.34 -22.32
CA GLY A 80 15.38 -19.36 -21.14
C GLY A 80 15.93 -17.97 -20.77
N GLU A 81 16.38 -17.23 -21.78
CA GLU A 81 17.16 -15.99 -21.62
C GLU A 81 16.35 -14.71 -21.84
N GLN A 82 15.15 -14.79 -22.45
CA GLN A 82 14.29 -13.64 -22.77
C GLN A 82 13.22 -13.31 -21.72
N ARG A 83 13.26 -13.95 -20.55
CA ARG A 83 12.27 -13.72 -19.48
C ARG A 83 12.76 -12.66 -18.48
N ALA A 84 11.84 -11.83 -18.01
CA ALA A 84 12.10 -10.89 -16.93
C ALA A 84 12.71 -11.60 -15.71
N HIS A 85 13.68 -10.95 -15.07
CA HIS A 85 14.31 -11.43 -13.85
C HIS A 85 13.56 -10.85 -12.64
N LEU A 86 12.78 -11.70 -11.98
CA LEU A 86 11.85 -11.28 -10.92
C LEU A 86 12.44 -11.51 -9.53
N PHE A 87 12.34 -10.49 -8.68
CA PHE A 87 12.79 -10.50 -7.30
C PHE A 87 11.66 -10.03 -6.38
N ALA A 88 11.60 -10.56 -5.18
CA ALA A 88 10.69 -10.10 -4.14
C ALA A 88 11.37 -10.17 -2.77
N CYS A 89 11.13 -9.18 -1.93
CA CYS A 89 11.65 -9.17 -0.57
C CYS A 89 10.68 -8.55 0.42
N ASP A 90 10.78 -9.00 1.66
CA ASP A 90 10.06 -8.46 2.81
C ASP A 90 10.93 -8.61 4.07
N ILE A 91 10.65 -7.84 5.11
CA ILE A 91 11.30 -8.06 6.41
C ILE A 91 10.80 -9.35 7.05
N ASP A 92 9.56 -9.76 6.75
CA ASP A 92 8.95 -11.03 7.18
C ASP A 92 8.39 -11.82 5.99
N MET A 93 8.96 -13.01 5.78
CA MET A 93 8.62 -13.89 4.66
C MET A 93 7.46 -14.85 4.97
N SER A 94 6.88 -14.78 6.17
CA SER A 94 5.83 -15.69 6.65
C SER A 94 4.55 -15.66 5.81
N LYS A 95 4.30 -14.55 5.11
CA LYS A 95 3.10 -14.33 4.28
C LYS A 95 3.30 -14.74 2.83
N CYS A 96 4.54 -15.00 2.42
CA CYS A 96 4.84 -15.36 1.05
C CYS A 96 4.34 -16.79 0.72
N PRO A 97 4.03 -17.08 -0.55
CA PRO A 97 3.77 -18.44 -0.98
C PRO A 97 4.94 -19.39 -0.68
N PRO A 98 4.71 -20.72 -0.67
CA PRO A 98 5.77 -21.70 -0.50
C PRO A 98 6.92 -21.46 -1.48
N ARG A 99 8.15 -21.63 -1.00
CA ARG A 99 9.37 -21.38 -1.79
C ARG A 99 9.39 -22.11 -3.14
N SER A 100 8.88 -23.35 -3.18
CA SER A 100 8.77 -24.12 -4.42
C SER A 100 7.90 -23.43 -5.49
N VAL A 101 6.78 -22.81 -5.08
CA VAL A 101 5.90 -22.06 -5.99
C VAL A 101 6.64 -20.85 -6.56
N MET A 102 7.41 -20.16 -5.72
CA MET A 102 8.20 -19.00 -6.15
C MET A 102 9.32 -19.40 -7.11
N GLU A 103 9.99 -20.52 -6.85
CA GLU A 103 11.06 -21.09 -7.68
C GLU A 103 10.53 -21.56 -9.05
N ASP A 104 9.37 -22.19 -9.10
CA ASP A 104 8.69 -22.60 -10.34
C ASP A 104 8.37 -21.39 -11.25
N LEU A 105 8.05 -20.25 -10.64
CA LEU A 105 7.83 -18.98 -11.33
C LEU A 105 9.13 -18.17 -11.55
N ARG A 106 10.29 -18.71 -11.14
CA ARG A 106 11.61 -18.07 -11.21
C ARG A 106 11.69 -16.74 -10.48
N ILE A 107 10.93 -16.58 -9.40
CA ILE A 107 10.96 -15.40 -8.54
C ILE A 107 12.00 -15.62 -7.42
N LYS A 108 13.02 -14.78 -7.37
CA LYS A 108 14.04 -14.81 -6.31
C LYS A 108 13.50 -14.11 -5.06
N LEU A 109 13.23 -14.92 -4.03
CA LEU A 109 12.67 -14.47 -2.76
C LEU A 109 13.75 -14.38 -1.68
N PHE A 110 13.83 -13.26 -0.94
CA PHE A 110 14.78 -13.07 0.15
C PHE A 110 14.26 -12.08 1.21
N SER A 111 14.81 -12.13 2.43
CA SER A 111 14.43 -11.19 3.49
C SER A 111 15.27 -9.91 3.42
N GLN A 112 14.62 -8.75 3.53
CA GLN A 112 15.27 -7.45 3.50
C GLN A 112 14.45 -6.38 4.22
N ASP A 113 15.12 -5.57 5.05
CA ASP A 113 14.59 -4.30 5.55
C ASP A 113 14.92 -3.19 4.53
N VAL A 114 13.89 -2.58 3.94
CA VAL A 114 14.04 -1.52 2.91
C VAL A 114 14.76 -0.28 3.43
N THR A 115 14.76 -0.06 4.76
CA THR A 115 15.49 1.06 5.37
C THR A 115 16.98 0.81 5.52
N LYS A 116 17.45 -0.40 5.20
CA LYS A 116 18.87 -0.81 5.22
C LYS A 116 19.42 -0.94 3.81
N PRO A 117 20.74 -0.70 3.62
CA PRO A 117 21.39 -0.95 2.35
C PRO A 117 21.11 -2.37 1.84
N PHE A 118 20.85 -2.49 0.54
CA PHE A 118 20.79 -3.76 -0.16
C PHE A 118 22.23 -4.28 -0.44
N PRO A 119 22.40 -5.57 -0.75
CA PRO A 119 23.69 -6.11 -1.18
C PRO A 119 24.27 -5.32 -2.37
N ALA A 120 25.58 -5.05 -2.35
CA ALA A 120 26.24 -4.18 -3.32
C ALA A 120 26.09 -4.68 -4.77
N GLU A 121 26.00 -5.99 -4.98
CA GLU A 121 25.77 -6.62 -6.28
C GLU A 121 24.38 -6.33 -6.88
N MET A 122 23.47 -5.75 -6.09
CA MET A 122 22.13 -5.37 -6.52
C MET A 122 22.06 -3.89 -6.95
N GLU A 123 23.04 -3.07 -6.58
CA GLU A 123 23.06 -1.65 -6.90
C GLU A 123 23.17 -1.42 -8.42
N GLY A 124 22.36 -0.50 -8.95
CA GLY A 124 22.34 -0.13 -10.36
C GLY A 124 21.95 -1.27 -11.31
N THR A 125 21.22 -2.28 -10.82
CA THR A 125 20.90 -3.47 -11.63
C THR A 125 19.43 -3.61 -12.01
N PHE A 126 18.52 -2.88 -11.37
CA PHE A 126 17.07 -3.00 -11.59
C PHE A 126 16.55 -2.00 -12.62
N ASP A 127 15.63 -2.45 -13.45
CA ASP A 127 14.90 -1.64 -14.42
C ASP A 127 13.59 -1.11 -13.83
N LEU A 128 12.97 -1.87 -12.92
CA LEU A 128 11.77 -1.48 -12.17
C LEU A 128 11.86 -1.90 -10.71
N VAL A 129 11.60 -0.96 -9.81
CA VAL A 129 11.37 -1.19 -8.38
C VAL A 129 9.91 -0.87 -8.07
N HIS A 130 9.23 -1.76 -7.35
CA HIS A 130 7.87 -1.57 -6.86
C HIS A 130 7.86 -1.58 -5.32
N MET A 131 7.02 -0.74 -4.72
CA MET A 131 6.76 -0.70 -3.28
C MET A 131 5.34 -0.16 -3.02
N THR A 132 4.60 -0.76 -2.10
CA THR A 132 3.19 -0.41 -1.86
C THR A 132 2.79 -0.46 -0.39
N LEU A 133 1.91 0.45 0.01
CA LEU A 133 1.27 0.54 1.34
C LEU A 133 2.20 0.52 2.56
N LEU A 134 3.36 1.18 2.47
CA LEU A 134 4.28 1.33 3.60
C LEU A 134 3.98 2.52 4.52
N VAL A 135 2.87 3.26 4.29
CA VAL A 135 2.47 4.41 5.12
C VAL A 135 2.33 4.08 6.61
N PHE A 136 1.97 2.85 7.00
CA PHE A 136 1.92 2.39 8.40
C PHE A 136 3.16 1.60 8.86
N ALA A 137 4.22 1.59 8.05
CA ALA A 137 5.46 0.88 8.35
C ALA A 137 6.67 1.82 8.47
N LEU A 138 6.64 2.96 7.77
CA LEU A 138 7.77 3.87 7.69
C LEU A 138 7.48 5.23 8.33
N THR A 139 8.38 5.64 9.21
CA THR A 139 8.47 7.03 9.67
C THR A 139 8.99 7.93 8.54
N THR A 140 9.01 9.25 8.76
CA THR A 140 9.59 10.20 7.79
C THR A 140 11.03 9.86 7.41
N ASP A 141 11.87 9.48 8.38
CA ASP A 141 13.26 9.08 8.09
C ASP A 141 13.35 7.70 7.47
N GLY A 142 12.44 6.78 7.84
CA GLY A 142 12.29 5.49 7.17
C GLY A 142 11.99 5.64 5.68
N TRP A 143 11.10 6.57 5.31
CA TRP A 143 10.81 6.91 3.93
C TRP A 143 12.03 7.47 3.18
N LYS A 144 12.79 8.39 3.79
CA LYS A 144 14.03 8.91 3.17
C LYS A 144 15.02 7.79 2.88
N ALA A 145 15.27 6.92 3.87
CA ALA A 145 16.18 5.78 3.73
C ALA A 145 15.69 4.79 2.66
N ALA A 146 14.39 4.46 2.68
CA ALA A 146 13.79 3.57 1.69
C ALA A 146 13.93 4.10 0.26
N LEU A 147 13.61 5.39 0.03
CA LEU A 147 13.74 6.02 -1.28
C LEU A 147 15.20 6.07 -1.74
N GLU A 148 16.16 6.33 -0.85
CA GLU A 148 17.58 6.28 -1.15
C GLU A 148 18.03 4.86 -1.57
N ASN A 149 17.57 3.83 -0.87
CA ASN A 149 17.90 2.44 -1.23
C ASN A 149 17.25 2.02 -2.55
N CYS A 150 15.99 2.38 -2.79
CA CYS A 150 15.33 2.20 -4.09
C CYS A 150 16.11 2.90 -5.22
N ARG A 151 16.62 4.11 -4.96
CA ARG A 151 17.45 4.86 -5.91
C ARG A 151 18.74 4.14 -6.25
N LYS A 152 19.42 3.55 -5.26
CA LYS A 152 20.66 2.78 -5.46
C LYS A 152 20.43 1.48 -6.22
N LEU A 153 19.27 0.83 -6.07
CA LEU A 153 18.95 -0.40 -6.80
C LEU A 153 18.75 -0.16 -8.30
N LEU A 154 18.18 0.99 -8.66
CA LEU A 154 17.80 1.30 -10.03
C LEU A 154 19.01 1.66 -10.89
N LYS A 155 19.01 1.15 -12.13
CA LYS A 155 19.85 1.66 -13.21
C LYS A 155 19.54 3.15 -13.45
N PRO A 156 20.46 3.93 -14.03
CA PRO A 156 20.13 5.23 -14.59
C PRO A 156 18.95 5.11 -15.57
N GLY A 157 17.90 5.90 -15.38
CA GLY A 157 16.67 5.83 -16.17
C GLY A 157 15.69 4.72 -15.77
N GLY A 158 16.00 3.88 -14.79
CA GLY A 158 15.09 2.88 -14.23
C GLY A 158 13.88 3.52 -13.53
N LEU A 159 12.81 2.76 -13.38
CA LEU A 159 11.54 3.25 -12.85
C LEU A 159 11.29 2.79 -11.41
N LEU A 160 10.74 3.69 -10.60
CA LEU A 160 10.15 3.41 -9.30
C LEU A 160 8.63 3.56 -9.42
N MET A 161 7.90 2.51 -9.06
CA MET A 161 6.44 2.51 -8.95
C MET A 161 6.03 2.46 -7.48
N LEU A 162 5.24 3.43 -7.03
CA LEU A 162 4.73 3.50 -5.66
C LEU A 162 3.20 3.56 -5.66
N THR A 163 2.56 2.88 -4.71
CA THR A 163 1.14 3.06 -4.41
C THR A 163 0.97 3.24 -2.91
N GLU A 164 0.43 4.39 -2.50
CA GLU A 164 0.29 4.76 -1.08
C GLU A 164 -1.06 5.38 -0.80
N VAL A 165 -1.48 5.32 0.47
CA VAL A 165 -2.74 5.94 0.93
C VAL A 165 -2.47 7.01 1.97
N ASP A 166 -3.38 7.97 2.08
CA ASP A 166 -3.37 8.88 3.21
C ASP A 166 -4.16 8.28 4.39
N PRO A 167 -3.61 8.27 5.61
CA PRO A 167 -4.26 7.67 6.78
C PRO A 167 -5.37 8.58 7.34
N ILE A 168 -6.38 8.89 6.53
CA ILE A 168 -7.51 9.76 6.84
C ILE A 168 -8.69 9.44 5.90
N ILE A 169 -9.90 9.48 6.43
CA ILE A 169 -11.13 9.24 5.66
C ILE A 169 -12.08 10.44 5.65
N TYR A 170 -12.91 10.45 4.62
CA TYR A 170 -13.91 11.45 4.27
C TYR A 170 -15.29 10.79 4.07
N SER A 171 -16.32 11.59 3.83
CA SER A 171 -17.64 11.09 3.40
C SER A 171 -18.06 11.72 2.09
N SER A 172 -19.11 11.19 1.46
CA SER A 172 -19.76 11.84 0.31
C SER A 172 -20.21 13.27 0.61
N HIS A 173 -20.64 13.58 1.84
CA HIS A 173 -21.04 14.93 2.28
C HIS A 173 -19.87 15.88 2.55
N LYS A 174 -18.69 15.35 2.89
CA LYS A 174 -17.46 16.10 3.10
C LYS A 174 -16.34 15.36 2.37
N PRO A 175 -16.28 15.45 1.03
CA PRO A 175 -15.38 14.64 0.22
C PRO A 175 -13.91 15.03 0.45
N PRO A 176 -12.97 14.18 0.02
CA PRO A 176 -11.56 14.51 0.02
C PRO A 176 -11.27 15.86 -0.65
N PRO A 177 -10.30 16.64 -0.14
CA PRO A 177 -9.89 17.85 -0.82
C PRO A 177 -9.26 17.53 -2.19
N PRO A 178 -9.36 18.44 -3.18
CA PRO A 178 -8.73 18.25 -4.49
C PRO A 178 -7.20 18.18 -4.36
N SER A 179 -6.53 17.66 -5.38
CA SER A 179 -5.07 17.46 -5.40
C SER A 179 -4.25 18.71 -5.16
N GLU A 180 -4.76 19.88 -5.53
CA GLU A 180 -4.11 21.18 -5.41
C GLU A 180 -4.36 21.88 -4.07
N ALA A 181 -5.22 21.31 -3.22
CA ALA A 181 -5.55 21.88 -1.92
C ALA A 181 -4.37 21.82 -0.94
N PRO A 182 -4.40 22.61 0.14
CA PRO A 182 -3.53 22.41 1.29
C PRO A 182 -3.59 20.97 1.81
N GLU A 183 -2.55 20.55 2.54
CA GLU A 183 -2.54 19.26 3.22
C GLU A 183 -3.79 19.07 4.10
N HIS A 184 -4.05 17.81 4.44
CA HIS A 184 -5.14 17.42 5.32
C HIS A 184 -5.15 18.21 6.63
N ASP A 185 -6.33 18.32 7.25
CA ASP A 185 -6.49 18.82 8.61
C ASP A 185 -6.86 17.65 9.55
N PRO A 186 -5.87 16.90 10.07
CA PRO A 186 -6.09 15.77 10.95
C PRO A 186 -6.85 16.16 12.22
N VAL A 187 -6.59 17.35 12.77
CA VAL A 187 -7.20 17.76 14.04
C VAL A 187 -8.70 17.92 13.85
N ASN A 188 -9.13 18.67 12.83
CA ASN A 188 -10.55 18.81 12.51
C ASN A 188 -11.19 17.48 12.08
N ALA A 189 -10.44 16.63 11.38
CA ALA A 189 -10.94 15.32 10.94
C ALA A 189 -11.17 14.33 12.10
N MET A 190 -10.51 14.52 13.24
CA MET A 190 -10.63 13.69 14.45
C MET A 190 -11.49 14.35 15.56
N ALA A 191 -11.60 15.67 15.59
CA ALA A 191 -12.27 16.44 16.66
C ALA A 191 -13.77 16.66 16.39
N GLY A 192 -14.58 15.60 16.53
CA GLY A 192 -16.03 15.74 16.37
C GLY A 192 -16.85 14.52 16.82
N PRO A 193 -18.19 14.60 16.78
CA PRO A 193 -19.05 13.61 17.43
C PRO A 193 -19.41 12.41 16.52
N THR A 194 -19.17 12.51 15.22
CA THR A 194 -19.63 11.49 14.26
C THR A 194 -18.73 10.26 14.25
N TRP A 195 -19.24 9.14 13.74
CA TRP A 195 -18.47 7.91 13.54
C TRP A 195 -17.17 8.12 12.76
N ARG A 196 -17.14 9.04 11.77
CA ARG A 196 -15.92 9.39 11.03
C ARG A 196 -14.83 10.01 11.88
N HIS A 197 -15.20 10.85 12.85
CA HIS A 197 -14.23 11.45 13.76
C HIS A 197 -13.63 10.37 14.67
N LYS A 198 -14.47 9.43 15.14
CA LYS A 198 -14.02 8.23 15.88
C LYS A 198 -13.08 7.36 15.03
N HIS A 199 -13.44 7.08 13.77
CA HIS A 199 -12.61 6.36 12.81
C HIS A 199 -11.26 7.05 12.61
N ASN A 200 -11.24 8.35 12.27
CA ASN A 200 -9.99 9.09 12.07
C ASN A 200 -9.16 9.18 13.36
N SER A 201 -9.78 9.26 14.53
CA SER A 201 -9.04 9.25 15.81
C SER A 201 -8.26 7.95 16.02
N ILE A 202 -8.80 6.83 15.53
CA ILE A 202 -8.09 5.55 15.51
C ILE A 202 -7.06 5.53 14.37
N TYR A 203 -7.50 5.76 13.14
CA TYR A 203 -6.68 5.56 11.94
C TYR A 203 -5.58 6.63 11.78
N THR A 204 -5.98 7.89 11.69
CA THR A 204 -5.06 9.05 11.63
C THR A 204 -4.30 9.21 12.93
N GLY A 205 -4.96 9.02 14.07
CA GLY A 205 -4.32 9.11 15.38
C GLY A 205 -3.24 8.05 15.59
N ALA A 206 -3.41 6.83 15.10
CA ALA A 206 -2.36 5.82 15.10
C ALA A 206 -1.16 6.24 14.24
N ALA A 207 -1.40 6.79 13.04
CA ALA A 207 -0.32 7.26 12.18
C ALA A 207 0.52 8.35 12.86
N LEU A 208 -0.12 9.39 13.40
CA LEU A 208 0.54 10.51 14.08
C LEU A 208 1.38 10.04 15.27
N ARG A 209 0.85 9.14 16.11
CA ARG A 209 1.54 8.63 17.30
C ARG A 209 2.78 7.80 17.00
N ASN A 210 2.78 7.10 15.88
CA ASN A 210 3.93 6.29 15.46
C ASN A 210 4.92 7.08 14.59
N GLY A 211 4.71 8.39 14.39
CA GLY A 211 5.57 9.24 13.57
C GLY A 211 5.46 8.96 12.07
N PHE A 212 4.35 8.36 11.64
CA PHE A 212 4.02 8.15 10.24
C PHE A 212 3.46 9.42 9.62
N ILE A 213 3.57 9.52 8.30
CA ILE A 213 3.18 10.72 7.56
C ILE A 213 1.67 10.66 7.26
N VAL A 214 0.92 11.61 7.80
CA VAL A 214 -0.43 11.92 7.31
C VAL A 214 -0.30 12.84 6.10
N GLY A 215 -0.96 12.54 4.99
CA GLY A 215 -0.82 13.32 3.75
C GLY A 215 0.41 12.94 2.92
N LEU A 216 0.85 11.68 3.03
CA LEU A 216 1.97 11.16 2.27
C LEU A 216 1.79 11.37 0.75
N THR A 217 0.56 11.26 0.23
CA THR A 217 0.31 11.47 -1.21
C THR A 217 0.63 12.90 -1.68
N HIS A 218 0.55 13.91 -0.80
CA HIS A 218 0.98 15.28 -1.12
C HIS A 218 2.49 15.47 -1.01
N ARG A 219 3.15 14.71 -0.13
CA ARG A 219 4.57 14.88 0.20
C ARG A 219 5.51 14.07 -0.69
N LEU A 220 5.06 12.91 -1.17
CA LEU A 220 5.85 12.00 -2.00
C LEU A 220 6.50 12.67 -3.20
N PRO A 221 5.84 13.55 -3.99
CA PRO A 221 6.50 14.21 -5.13
C PRO A 221 7.79 14.95 -4.74
N LYS A 222 7.77 15.70 -3.62
CA LYS A 222 8.95 16.42 -3.12
C LYS A 222 9.99 15.46 -2.53
N MET A 223 9.55 14.40 -1.86
CA MET A 223 10.46 13.40 -1.30
C MET A 223 11.18 12.61 -2.40
N LEU A 224 10.48 12.28 -3.47
CA LEU A 224 11.03 11.65 -4.68
C LEU A 224 12.07 12.57 -5.33
N GLN A 225 11.75 13.85 -5.53
CA GLN A 225 12.70 14.82 -6.06
C GLN A 225 13.96 14.95 -5.18
N ALA A 226 13.80 14.97 -3.85
CA ALA A 226 14.92 15.03 -2.92
C ALA A 226 15.78 13.75 -2.91
N ALA A 227 15.18 12.59 -3.23
CA ALA A 227 15.88 11.33 -3.50
C ALA A 227 16.33 11.20 -4.96
N SER A 228 16.39 12.33 -5.69
CA SER A 228 16.85 12.43 -7.07
C SER A 228 16.03 11.61 -8.07
N PHE A 229 14.72 11.52 -7.88
CA PHE A 229 13.79 10.98 -8.88
C PHE A 229 13.04 12.10 -9.60
N SER A 230 12.76 11.90 -10.89
CA SER A 230 11.78 12.71 -11.63
C SER A 230 10.43 12.00 -11.66
N VAL A 231 9.39 12.64 -11.12
CA VAL A 231 8.01 12.12 -11.20
C VAL A 231 7.52 12.23 -12.64
N LEU A 232 7.20 11.09 -13.25
CA LEU A 232 6.67 11.00 -14.61
C LEU A 232 5.14 11.00 -14.61
N GLU A 233 4.55 10.28 -13.65
CA GLU A 233 3.11 10.09 -13.52
C GLU A 233 2.75 10.17 -12.03
N PHE A 234 1.66 10.88 -11.74
CA PHE A 234 1.07 10.95 -10.41
C PHE A 234 -0.46 11.04 -10.53
N ASP A 235 -1.12 9.95 -10.18
CA ASP A 235 -2.57 9.89 -10.11
C ASP A 235 -3.02 9.83 -8.66
N ARG A 236 -3.99 10.68 -8.31
CA ARG A 236 -4.59 10.72 -6.98
C ARG A 236 -6.05 10.28 -7.10
N ILE A 237 -6.34 9.12 -6.54
CA ILE A 237 -7.59 8.39 -6.73
C ILE A 237 -8.37 8.37 -5.42
N THR A 238 -9.66 8.67 -5.50
CA THR A 238 -10.58 8.50 -4.38
C THR A 238 -10.88 7.03 -4.18
N VAL A 239 -10.73 6.53 -2.95
CA VAL A 239 -10.95 5.13 -2.59
C VAL A 239 -12.30 4.99 -1.89
N PRO A 240 -13.37 4.54 -2.57
CA PRO A 240 -14.67 4.33 -1.94
C PRO A 240 -14.65 3.08 -1.04
N VAL A 241 -15.38 3.14 0.06
CA VAL A 241 -15.61 2.01 0.97
C VAL A 241 -17.10 1.81 1.19
N GLY A 242 -17.53 0.55 1.27
CA GLY A 242 -18.92 0.17 1.48
C GLY A 242 -19.78 0.51 0.26
N LYS A 243 -21.01 0.97 0.50
CA LYS A 243 -21.97 1.25 -0.57
C LYS A 243 -21.48 2.28 -1.61
N LEU A 244 -20.52 3.14 -1.24
CA LEU A 244 -19.94 4.11 -2.18
C LEU A 244 -19.17 3.44 -3.32
N CYS A 245 -18.80 2.16 -3.20
CA CYS A 245 -18.26 1.37 -4.30
C CYS A 245 -19.22 1.27 -5.51
N HIS A 246 -20.53 1.45 -5.32
CA HIS A 246 -21.51 1.50 -6.41
C HIS A 246 -21.56 2.86 -7.11
N GLU A 247 -21.22 3.93 -6.39
CA GLU A 247 -21.31 5.32 -6.87
C GLU A 247 -20.03 5.77 -7.57
N TYR A 248 -18.87 5.33 -7.07
CA TYR A 248 -17.56 5.69 -7.60
C TYR A 248 -17.11 4.70 -8.68
N ARG A 249 -16.15 5.12 -9.49
CA ARG A 249 -15.53 4.32 -10.55
C ARG A 249 -14.03 4.31 -10.36
N GLY A 250 -13.38 3.25 -10.83
CA GLY A 250 -11.93 3.20 -10.94
C GLY A 250 -11.42 4.30 -11.87
N PHE A 251 -10.12 4.56 -11.83
CA PHE A 251 -9.48 5.65 -12.57
C PHE A 251 -9.79 5.62 -14.08
N ARG A 252 -9.93 4.43 -14.68
CA ARG A 252 -10.30 4.27 -16.10
C ARG A 252 -11.80 4.04 -16.36
N GLY A 253 -12.65 4.26 -15.35
CA GLY A 253 -14.11 4.17 -15.45
C GLY A 253 -14.72 2.82 -15.10
N ASP A 254 -13.92 1.85 -14.65
CA ASP A 254 -14.39 0.52 -14.25
C ASP A 254 -15.33 0.58 -13.04
N SER A 255 -16.31 -0.33 -13.00
CA SER A 255 -17.21 -0.47 -11.85
C SER A 255 -16.44 -0.99 -10.64
N LEU A 256 -16.73 -0.43 -9.46
CA LEU A 256 -16.15 -0.87 -8.19
C LEU A 256 -17.15 -1.63 -7.31
N ALA A 257 -18.39 -1.82 -7.78
CA ALA A 257 -19.51 -2.36 -7.00
C ALA A 257 -19.21 -3.72 -6.33
N GLU A 258 -18.45 -4.59 -7.00
CA GLU A 258 -18.07 -5.90 -6.46
C GLU A 258 -17.16 -5.81 -5.21
N PHE A 259 -16.50 -4.67 -5.00
CA PHE A 259 -15.56 -4.46 -3.90
C PHE A 259 -16.21 -3.92 -2.61
N GLU A 260 -17.54 -3.73 -2.58
CA GLU A 260 -18.25 -3.25 -1.38
C GLU A 260 -17.88 -4.06 -0.13
N ASN A 261 -18.08 -5.38 -0.16
CA ASN A 261 -17.87 -6.23 1.03
C ASN A 261 -16.40 -6.27 1.46
N ILE A 262 -15.48 -6.49 0.53
CA ILE A 262 -14.06 -6.57 0.86
C ILE A 262 -13.49 -5.22 1.35
N SER A 263 -14.01 -4.09 0.86
CA SER A 263 -13.61 -2.77 1.34
C SER A 263 -14.02 -2.56 2.81
N LEU A 264 -15.20 -3.04 3.21
CA LEU A 264 -15.67 -3.02 4.60
C LEU A 264 -14.82 -3.96 5.47
N GLU A 265 -14.63 -5.21 5.05
CA GLU A 265 -13.84 -6.19 5.80
C GLU A 265 -12.39 -5.71 6.04
N ASN A 266 -11.76 -5.13 5.02
CA ASN A 266 -10.41 -4.55 5.14
C ASN A 266 -10.36 -3.41 6.16
N THR A 267 -11.39 -2.56 6.15
CA THR A 267 -11.50 -1.41 7.06
C THR A 267 -11.68 -1.90 8.50
N ASP A 268 -12.60 -2.84 8.73
CA ASP A 268 -12.92 -3.38 10.05
C ASP A 268 -11.70 -4.07 10.69
N ILE A 269 -10.99 -4.90 9.91
CA ILE A 269 -9.79 -5.62 10.39
C ILE A 269 -8.67 -4.65 10.76
N MET A 270 -8.44 -3.64 9.91
CA MET A 270 -7.43 -2.61 10.18
C MET A 270 -7.76 -1.84 11.46
N LEU A 271 -9.02 -1.41 11.63
CA LEU A 271 -9.45 -0.66 12.81
C LEU A 271 -9.40 -1.49 14.08
N ASP A 272 -9.82 -2.76 14.06
CA ASP A 272 -9.73 -3.65 15.22
C ASP A 272 -8.27 -3.84 15.65
N GLY A 273 -7.37 -4.10 14.70
CA GLY A 273 -5.93 -4.25 14.96
C GLY A 273 -5.30 -3.00 15.58
N LEU A 274 -5.53 -1.83 14.97
CA LEU A 274 -5.05 -0.55 15.51
C LEU A 274 -5.63 -0.27 16.90
N SER A 275 -6.93 -0.48 17.09
CA SER A 275 -7.62 -0.21 18.34
C SER A 275 -7.09 -1.08 19.48
N ARG A 276 -6.95 -2.38 19.26
CA ARG A 276 -6.35 -3.30 20.27
C ARG A 276 -4.92 -2.90 20.59
N GLY A 277 -4.13 -2.55 19.58
CA GLY A 277 -2.74 -2.11 19.75
C GLY A 277 -2.63 -0.85 20.61
N MET A 278 -3.52 0.13 20.40
CA MET A 278 -3.57 1.37 21.18
C MET A 278 -4.18 1.18 22.57
N LEU A 279 -5.20 0.35 22.71
CA LEU A 279 -5.81 0.02 24.00
C LEU A 279 -4.79 -0.64 24.93
N LYS A 280 -4.02 -1.62 24.43
CA LYS A 280 -2.95 -2.28 25.19
C LYS A 280 -1.88 -1.29 25.70
N LYS A 281 -1.68 -0.18 25.00
CA LYS A 281 -0.73 0.88 25.34
C LYS A 281 -1.36 2.00 26.17
N ASN A 282 -2.65 1.91 26.52
CA ASN A 282 -3.43 2.93 27.23
C ASN A 282 -3.45 4.31 26.53
N ILE A 283 -3.49 4.31 25.19
CA ILE A 283 -3.44 5.52 24.36
C ILE A 283 -4.58 5.58 23.32
N LEU A 284 -5.53 4.64 23.38
CA LEU A 284 -6.68 4.63 22.49
C LEU A 284 -7.61 5.79 22.85
N GLU A 285 -7.88 6.66 21.89
CA GLU A 285 -8.90 7.69 22.00
C GLU A 285 -9.79 7.68 20.75
N ALA A 286 -11.08 7.89 20.96
CA ALA A 286 -12.02 8.12 19.86
C ALA A 286 -13.35 8.71 20.39
N PRO A 287 -13.76 9.92 19.94
CA PRO A 287 -13.00 10.84 19.09
C PRO A 287 -11.78 11.44 19.82
N LEU A 288 -11.02 12.32 19.15
CA LEU A 288 -9.83 12.97 19.71
C LEU A 288 -10.12 13.61 21.07
N GLY A 289 -9.31 13.27 22.08
CA GLY A 289 -9.49 13.73 23.47
C GLY A 289 -10.36 12.84 24.35
N ASN A 290 -11.05 11.84 23.79
CA ASN A 290 -11.89 10.90 24.53
C ASN A 290 -11.18 9.56 24.70
N LEU A 291 -10.47 9.39 25.83
CA LEU A 291 -9.75 8.16 26.14
C LEU A 291 -10.70 6.97 26.32
N ILE A 292 -10.32 5.84 25.72
CA ILE A 292 -10.99 4.55 25.85
C ILE A 292 -10.06 3.63 26.65
N SER A 293 -10.55 3.12 27.77
CA SER A 293 -9.72 2.37 28.73
C SER A 293 -10.12 0.91 28.86
N THR A 294 -11.25 0.51 28.30
CA THR A 294 -11.76 -0.86 28.37
C THR A 294 -12.03 -1.46 27.00
N GLU A 295 -11.98 -2.79 26.91
CA GLU A 295 -12.33 -3.51 25.69
C GLU A 295 -13.82 -3.32 25.31
N GLU A 296 -14.69 -3.14 26.29
CA GLU A 296 -16.12 -2.93 26.06
C GLU A 296 -16.40 -1.57 25.42
N GLU A 297 -15.80 -0.50 25.95
CA GLU A 297 -15.87 0.84 25.34
C GLU A 297 -15.27 0.84 23.92
N MET A 298 -14.15 0.14 23.72
CA MET A 298 -13.55 -0.02 22.39
C MET A 298 -14.51 -0.71 21.41
N LYS A 299 -15.17 -1.80 21.82
CA LYS A 299 -16.14 -2.51 20.98
C LYS A 299 -17.36 -1.66 20.66
N GLN A 300 -17.85 -0.87 21.63
CA GLN A 300 -18.95 0.06 21.39
C GLN A 300 -18.58 1.09 20.33
N VAL A 301 -17.40 1.72 20.45
CA VAL A 301 -16.91 2.71 19.50
C VAL A 301 -16.69 2.11 18.11
N LEU A 302 -16.08 0.92 18.03
CA LEU A 302 -15.92 0.21 16.76
C LEU A 302 -17.27 -0.14 16.14
N GLY A 303 -18.24 -0.58 16.93
CA GLY A 303 -19.60 -0.86 16.46
C GLY A 303 -20.27 0.36 15.81
N GLU A 304 -20.13 1.55 16.41
CA GLU A 304 -20.61 2.80 15.81
C GLU A 304 -19.90 3.13 14.49
N ILE A 305 -18.58 2.90 14.41
CA ILE A 305 -17.79 3.10 13.19
C ILE A 305 -18.24 2.13 12.09
N TYR A 306 -18.43 0.85 12.41
CA TYR A 306 -18.84 -0.17 11.45
C TYR A 306 -20.23 0.09 10.90
N VAL A 307 -21.19 0.47 11.76
CA VAL A 307 -22.53 0.86 11.32
C VAL A 307 -22.46 2.10 10.43
N GLY A 308 -21.76 3.16 10.86
CA GLY A 308 -21.63 4.38 10.06
C GLY A 308 -20.96 4.14 8.70
N THR A 309 -19.89 3.35 8.67
CA THR A 309 -19.17 3.02 7.42
C THR A 309 -20.03 2.16 6.50
N ARG A 310 -20.84 1.24 7.03
CA ARG A 310 -21.77 0.43 6.23
C ARG A 310 -22.94 1.27 5.68
N ASP A 311 -23.53 2.11 6.52
CA ASP A 311 -24.74 2.86 6.20
C ASP A 311 -24.47 4.07 5.31
N GLU A 312 -23.34 4.75 5.49
CA GLU A 312 -22.98 5.96 4.73
C GLU A 312 -21.85 5.73 3.71
N GLY A 313 -20.98 4.75 3.94
CA GLY A 313 -19.72 4.60 3.22
C GLY A 313 -18.65 5.60 3.66
N SER A 314 -17.41 5.35 3.25
CA SER A 314 -16.30 6.29 3.46
C SER A 314 -15.46 6.47 2.21
N LEU A 315 -14.66 7.55 2.19
CA LEU A 315 -13.76 7.88 1.09
C LEU A 315 -12.35 8.05 1.62
N GLY A 316 -11.43 7.20 1.15
CA GLY A 316 -9.99 7.38 1.32
C GLY A 316 -9.34 8.05 0.11
N ILE A 317 -8.03 8.22 0.19
CA ILE A 317 -7.21 8.76 -0.91
C ILE A 317 -6.03 7.84 -1.13
N MET A 318 -5.80 7.47 -2.38
CA MET A 318 -4.65 6.71 -2.84
C MET A 318 -3.86 7.52 -3.88
N GLY A 319 -2.55 7.52 -3.78
CA GLY A 319 -1.64 8.07 -4.77
C GLY A 319 -0.88 6.95 -5.47
N VAL A 320 -0.85 6.98 -6.80
CA VAL A 320 -0.06 6.10 -7.64
C VAL A 320 1.02 6.93 -8.33
N PHE A 321 2.27 6.54 -8.17
CA PHE A 321 3.41 7.29 -8.67
C PHE A 321 4.27 6.42 -9.56
N VAL A 322 4.69 6.98 -10.70
CA VAL A 322 5.79 6.44 -11.50
C VAL A 322 6.87 7.50 -11.58
N ALA A 323 8.06 7.18 -11.10
CA ALA A 323 9.19 8.09 -11.08
C ALA A 323 10.42 7.46 -11.71
N ARG A 324 11.25 8.27 -12.36
CA ARG A 324 12.49 7.82 -13.01
C ARG A 324 13.71 8.19 -12.18
N ALA A 325 14.61 7.25 -12.00
CA ALA A 325 15.90 7.50 -11.37
C ALA A 325 16.80 8.32 -12.32
N GLU A 326 17.26 9.48 -11.84
CA GLU A 326 18.17 10.38 -12.58
C GLU A 326 19.66 9.97 -12.52
#